data_AF-A0A2V8GAW3-F1
#
_entry.id   AF-A0A2V8GAW3-F1
#
_cell.length_a   1.000
_cell.length_b   1.000
_cell.length_c   1.000
_cell.angle_alpha   90.00
_cell.angle_beta   90.00
_cell.angle_gamma   90.00
#
_symmetry.space_group_name_H-M   'P 1'
#
loop_
_entity.id
_entity.type
_entity.pdbx_description
1 polymer ?
#
loop_
_entity_poly.entity_id
_entity_poly.type
_entity_poly.pdbx_seq_one_letter_code
_entity_poly.pdbx_strand_id
1 'polypeptide(L)'
;MPDRPGRALRAGQRPVSHDHGQALRGFLEPRRSARRAGAAAAGHARRGLEVKTLAVLLALAGALVLQTTLAGLMTGGRLAVNLVLVAVVYLALAYGPVTGMLAGAAGGLAQDALAGAIVGIGGLSKTLVGFLVGILGAQFIVSTALPRFVMFVSATLLHELVFQALDALLQSRGFAPQYMAVLLQAVCNGVVGVAAFLIVENGPDVLARRRMRRASFAKRRF
;
A
#
# COMPACT_ATOMS: atom_id res chain seq x y z
N MET A 1 -91.23 -47.45 30.96
CA MET A 1 -90.85 -46.80 29.69
C MET A 1 -91.15 -45.31 29.82
N PRO A 2 -90.34 -44.37 29.27
CA PRO A 2 -89.09 -44.55 28.52
C PRO A 2 -87.90 -43.72 29.13
N ASP A 3 -86.69 -44.27 29.15
CA ASP A 3 -85.61 -44.20 28.15
C ASP A 3 -84.83 -42.89 28.10
N ARG A 4 -83.53 -42.99 28.44
CA ARG A 4 -82.49 -42.04 28.00
C ARG A 4 -81.60 -42.73 26.96
N PRO A 5 -81.65 -42.35 25.68
CA PRO A 5 -80.50 -42.40 24.77
C PRO A 5 -79.89 -40.99 24.67
N GLY A 6 -78.66 -40.73 24.24
CA GLY A 6 -77.59 -41.56 23.72
C GLY A 6 -76.34 -40.69 23.63
N ARG A 7 -75.18 -41.32 23.80
CA ARG A 7 -73.85 -40.72 23.56
C ARG A 7 -73.73 -40.30 22.09
N ALA A 8 -73.36 -39.04 21.85
CA ALA A 8 -72.78 -38.61 20.58
C ALA A 8 -71.27 -38.43 20.76
N LEU A 9 -70.52 -39.50 20.47
CA LEU A 9 -69.07 -39.44 20.24
C LEU A 9 -68.83 -38.73 18.91
N ARG A 10 -68.53 -37.42 18.95
CA ARG A 10 -68.04 -36.70 17.78
C ARG A 10 -66.55 -37.01 17.58
N ALA A 11 -66.29 -38.03 16.76
CA ALA A 11 -65.05 -38.14 16.03
C ALA A 11 -65.00 -37.00 14.99
N GLY A 12 -64.06 -36.08 15.15
CA GLY A 12 -63.90 -34.90 14.31
C GLY A 12 -62.43 -34.57 14.14
N GLN A 13 -61.83 -35.26 13.17
CA GLN A 13 -60.51 -35.12 12.57
C GLN A 13 -59.85 -33.74 12.76
N ARG A 14 -58.68 -33.72 13.42
CA ARG A 14 -57.73 -32.59 13.32
C ARG A 14 -57.00 -32.72 11.98
N PRO A 15 -57.04 -31.71 11.09
CA PRO A 15 -56.22 -31.75 9.88
C PRO A 15 -54.75 -31.58 10.29
N VAL A 16 -53.94 -32.59 9.99
CA VAL A 16 -52.49 -32.52 10.14
C VAL A 16 -51.97 -31.58 9.06
N SER A 17 -51.65 -30.35 9.45
CA SER A 17 -51.06 -29.35 8.57
C SER A 17 -49.69 -29.84 8.12
N HIS A 18 -49.55 -30.19 6.83
CA HIS A 18 -48.29 -30.54 6.20
C HIS A 18 -47.43 -29.27 6.01
N ASP A 19 -46.83 -28.78 7.10
CA ASP A 19 -45.94 -27.63 7.09
C ASP A 19 -44.48 -28.04 6.82
N HIS A 20 -44.23 -28.65 5.67
CA HIS A 20 -42.88 -29.11 5.27
C HIS A 20 -41.98 -27.94 4.80
N GLY A 21 -42.51 -26.72 4.68
CA GLY A 21 -41.78 -25.54 4.20
C GLY A 21 -41.06 -24.73 5.30
N GLN A 22 -41.53 -24.78 6.55
CA GLN A 22 -40.94 -24.00 7.64
C GLN A 22 -39.63 -24.60 8.17
N ALA A 23 -39.51 -25.93 8.23
CA ALA A 23 -38.30 -26.60 8.69
C ALA A 23 -37.09 -26.36 7.76
N LEU A 24 -37.32 -26.25 6.44
CA LEU A 24 -36.25 -25.96 5.48
C LEU A 24 -35.77 -24.50 5.53
N ARG A 25 -36.64 -23.56 5.92
CA ARG A 25 -36.27 -22.13 6.06
C ARG A 25 -35.31 -21.92 7.24
N GLY A 26 -35.56 -22.59 8.37
CA GLY A 26 -34.68 -22.52 9.55
C GLY A 26 -33.26 -23.05 9.30
N PHE A 27 -33.08 -24.02 8.41
CA PHE A 27 -31.76 -24.53 8.02
C PHE A 27 -31.04 -23.65 6.97
N LEU A 28 -31.78 -22.89 6.16
CA LEU A 28 -31.21 -22.04 5.11
C LEU A 28 -30.85 -20.63 5.61
N GLU A 29 -31.48 -20.13 6.66
CA GLU A 29 -31.16 -18.83 7.27
C GLU A 29 -29.73 -18.73 7.82
N PRO A 30 -29.20 -19.70 8.58
CA PRO A 30 -27.82 -19.69 9.07
C PRO A 30 -26.79 -19.68 7.92
N ARG A 31 -27.09 -20.39 6.83
CA ARG A 31 -26.23 -20.39 5.63
C ARG A 31 -26.26 -19.06 4.89
N ARG A 32 -27.41 -18.39 4.83
CA ARG A 32 -27.55 -17.07 4.18
C ARG A 32 -26.87 -15.96 4.98
N SER A 33 -26.95 -15.98 6.31
CA SER A 33 -26.27 -15.01 7.17
C SER A 33 -24.75 -15.16 7.11
N ALA A 34 -24.24 -16.40 7.20
CA ALA A 34 -22.81 -16.68 7.05
C ALA A 34 -22.27 -16.26 5.67
N ARG A 35 -23.03 -16.51 4.59
CA ARG A 35 -22.67 -16.08 3.23
C ARG A 35 -22.66 -14.56 3.07
N ARG A 36 -23.61 -13.84 3.70
CA ARG A 36 -23.64 -12.37 3.70
C ARG A 36 -22.48 -11.77 4.51
N ALA A 37 -22.15 -12.35 5.67
CA ALA A 37 -21.01 -11.94 6.47
C ALA A 37 -19.69 -12.16 5.71
N GLY A 38 -19.54 -13.30 5.02
CA GLY A 38 -18.40 -13.58 4.14
C GLY A 38 -18.29 -12.61 2.96
N ALA A 39 -19.41 -12.26 2.32
CA ALA A 39 -19.44 -11.28 1.24
C ALA A 39 -19.08 -9.86 1.73
N ALA A 40 -19.53 -9.46 2.92
CA ALA A 40 -19.17 -8.19 3.53
C ALA A 40 -17.68 -8.12 3.89
N ALA A 41 -17.12 -9.18 4.49
CA ALA A 41 -15.70 -9.27 4.80
C ALA A 41 -14.83 -9.22 3.52
N ALA A 42 -15.24 -9.94 2.47
CA ALA A 42 -14.59 -9.88 1.16
C ALA A 42 -14.65 -8.48 0.54
N GLY A 43 -15.77 -7.76 0.70
CA GLY A 43 -15.91 -6.37 0.26
C GLY A 43 -14.96 -5.40 0.98
N HIS A 44 -14.79 -5.56 2.30
CA HIS A 44 -13.84 -4.75 3.08
C HIS A 44 -12.38 -5.04 2.71
N ALA A 45 -12.05 -6.32 2.51
CA ALA A 45 -10.71 -6.73 2.07
C ALA A 45 -10.37 -6.16 0.67
N ARG A 46 -11.30 -6.24 -0.28
CA ARG A 46 -11.14 -5.65 -1.62
C ARG A 46 -10.94 -4.14 -1.57
N ARG A 47 -11.75 -3.41 -0.80
CA ARG A 47 -11.60 -1.95 -0.63
C ARG A 47 -10.24 -1.58 -0.03
N GLY A 48 -9.75 -2.35 0.95
CA GLY A 48 -8.42 -2.13 1.53
C GLY A 48 -7.29 -2.29 0.50
N LEU A 49 -7.40 -3.29 -0.38
CA LEU A 49 -6.45 -3.53 -1.46
C LEU A 49 -6.50 -2.42 -2.52
N GLU A 50 -7.69 -1.93 -2.88
CA GLU A 50 -7.87 -0.83 -3.83
C GLU A 50 -7.24 0.46 -3.32
N VAL A 51 -7.52 0.84 -2.06
CA VAL A 51 -6.94 2.05 -1.45
C VAL A 51 -5.41 1.95 -1.37
N LYS A 52 -4.87 0.78 -1.01
CA LYS A 52 -3.42 0.53 -1.00
C LYS A 52 -2.81 0.72 -2.40
N THR A 53 -3.44 0.15 -3.42
CA THR A 53 -2.95 0.21 -4.80
C THR A 53 -2.97 1.65 -5.31
N LEU A 54 -4.06 2.39 -5.06
CA LEU A 54 -4.16 3.81 -5.39
C LEU A 54 -3.09 4.63 -4.67
N ALA A 55 -2.85 4.39 -3.38
CA ALA A 55 -1.81 5.09 -2.62
C ALA A 55 -0.41 4.84 -3.21
N VAL A 56 -0.10 3.59 -3.59
CA VAL A 56 1.15 3.23 -4.25
C VAL A 56 1.32 3.97 -5.58
N LEU A 57 0.29 3.96 -6.42
CA LEU A 57 0.32 4.64 -7.72
C LEU A 57 0.47 6.16 -7.57
N LEU A 58 -0.27 6.76 -6.63
CA LEU A 58 -0.19 8.20 -6.36
C LEU A 58 1.19 8.61 -5.81
N ALA A 59 1.77 7.80 -4.91
CA ALA A 59 3.11 8.05 -4.39
C ALA A 59 4.17 8.01 -5.50
N LEU A 60 4.10 7.01 -6.38
CA LEU A 60 5.03 6.89 -7.52
C LEU A 60 4.82 8.00 -8.54
N ALA A 61 3.58 8.30 -8.92
CA ALA A 61 3.27 9.37 -9.86
C ALA A 61 3.71 10.74 -9.30
N GLY A 62 3.41 11.02 -8.03
CA GLY A 62 3.83 12.25 -7.37
C GLY A 62 5.34 12.39 -7.29
N ALA A 63 6.05 11.31 -6.93
CA ALA A 63 7.51 11.30 -6.92
C ALA A 63 8.10 11.52 -8.30
N LEU A 64 7.53 10.90 -9.34
CA LEU A 64 7.99 11.03 -10.72
C LEU A 64 7.78 12.45 -11.25
N VAL A 65 6.59 13.02 -11.06
CA VAL A 65 6.27 14.40 -11.47
C VAL A 65 7.17 15.39 -10.76
N LEU A 66 7.38 15.21 -9.45
CA LEU A 66 8.26 16.10 -8.69
C LEU A 66 9.72 15.96 -9.16
N GLN A 67 10.19 14.74 -9.43
CA GLN A 67 11.53 14.48 -9.95
C GLN A 67 11.75 15.14 -11.31
N THR A 68 10.82 14.97 -12.26
CA THR A 68 10.95 15.53 -13.62
C THR A 68 10.86 17.05 -13.60
N THR A 69 10.00 17.61 -12.74
CA THR A 69 9.90 19.08 -12.57
C THR A 69 11.19 19.66 -12.00
N LEU A 70 11.76 19.05 -10.95
CA LEU A 70 13.02 19.52 -10.37
C LEU A 70 14.19 19.36 -11.34
N ALA A 71 14.23 18.25 -12.09
CA ALA A 71 15.26 18.02 -13.11
C ALA A 71 15.18 19.06 -14.24
N GLY A 72 13.97 19.45 -14.65
CA GLY A 72 13.78 20.49 -15.67
C GLY A 72 14.18 21.90 -15.21
N LEU A 73 14.05 22.21 -13.91
CA LEU A 73 14.46 23.50 -13.34
C LEU A 73 15.97 23.60 -13.11
N MET A 74 16.63 22.48 -12.86
CA MET A 74 18.07 22.38 -12.63
C MET A 74 18.80 22.12 -13.95
N THR A 75 18.72 23.06 -14.89
CA THR A 75 19.48 23.01 -16.16
C THR A 75 20.99 23.11 -15.88
N GLY A 76 21.65 21.97 -15.66
CA GLY A 76 23.11 21.86 -15.61
C GLY A 76 23.70 21.11 -14.42
N GLY A 77 22.89 20.69 -13.44
CA GLY A 77 23.36 19.97 -12.24
C GLY A 77 22.76 18.58 -12.09
N ARG A 78 23.57 17.60 -11.64
CA ARG A 78 23.06 16.29 -11.18
C ARG A 78 22.24 16.54 -9.92
N LEU A 79 20.94 16.26 -9.96
CA LEU A 79 20.08 16.37 -8.78
C LEU A 79 20.64 15.46 -7.69
N ALA A 80 21.00 16.01 -6.53
CA ALA A 80 21.47 15.22 -5.39
C ALA A 80 20.36 14.36 -4.74
N VAL A 81 19.15 14.35 -5.30
CA VAL A 81 18.00 13.62 -4.76
C VAL A 81 17.35 12.79 -5.86
N ASN A 82 17.05 11.54 -5.53
CA ASN A 82 16.31 10.62 -6.38
C ASN A 82 14.97 10.28 -5.70
N LEU A 83 13.95 11.08 -6.00
CA LEU A 83 12.63 10.98 -5.38
C LEU A 83 11.91 9.69 -5.74
N VAL A 84 12.12 9.17 -6.95
CA VAL A 84 11.56 7.87 -7.38
C VAL A 84 12.13 6.75 -6.52
N LEU A 85 13.45 6.73 -6.30
CA LEU A 85 14.07 5.76 -5.41
C LEU A 85 13.57 5.90 -3.98
N VAL A 86 13.45 7.13 -3.47
CA VAL A 86 12.89 7.38 -2.12
C VAL A 86 11.48 6.81 -1.99
N ALA A 87 10.61 7.02 -2.99
CA ALA A 87 9.27 6.45 -3.00
C ALA A 87 9.32 4.91 -3.02
N VAL A 88 10.17 4.30 -3.85
CA VAL A 88 10.32 2.83 -3.90
C VAL A 88 10.74 2.25 -2.55
N VAL A 89 11.74 2.85 -1.90
CA VAL A 89 12.23 2.42 -0.57
C VAL A 89 11.15 2.60 0.49
N TYR A 90 10.43 3.73 0.48
CA TYR A 90 9.30 3.96 1.38
C TYR A 90 8.22 2.88 1.22
N LEU A 91 7.80 2.62 -0.02
CA LEU A 91 6.76 1.64 -0.33
C LEU A 91 7.20 0.22 0.04
N ALA A 92 8.47 -0.11 -0.15
CA ALA A 92 9.06 -1.39 0.24
C ALA A 92 8.99 -1.59 1.77
N LEU A 93 9.39 -0.58 2.54
CA LEU A 93 9.34 -0.62 4.00
C LEU A 93 7.89 -0.64 4.53
N ALA A 94 6.98 0.11 3.92
CA ALA A 94 5.59 0.24 4.37
C ALA A 94 4.72 -0.97 3.99
N TYR A 95 4.96 -1.58 2.82
CA TYR A 95 4.05 -2.54 2.21
C TYR A 95 4.70 -3.87 1.82
N GLY A 96 5.98 -4.04 2.14
CA GLY A 96 6.72 -5.29 1.97
C GLY A 96 7.41 -5.47 0.61
N PRO A 97 8.12 -6.59 0.44
CA PRO A 97 9.05 -6.83 -0.68
C PRO A 97 8.38 -6.88 -2.05
N VAL A 98 7.20 -7.47 -2.17
CA VAL A 98 6.47 -7.54 -3.46
C VAL A 98 6.07 -6.15 -3.92
N THR A 99 5.57 -5.31 -3.01
CA THR A 99 5.20 -3.92 -3.34
C THR A 99 6.44 -3.12 -3.73
N GLY A 100 7.55 -3.27 -3.00
CA GLY A 100 8.83 -2.63 -3.31
C GLY A 100 9.38 -3.03 -4.68
N MET A 101 9.34 -4.32 -5.01
CA MET A 101 9.75 -4.85 -6.31
C MET A 101 8.93 -4.24 -7.45
N LEU A 102 7.60 -4.30 -7.37
CA LEU A 102 6.71 -3.79 -8.40
C LEU A 102 6.82 -2.26 -8.55
N ALA A 103 6.94 -1.55 -7.43
CA ALA A 103 7.17 -0.11 -7.42
C ALA A 103 8.50 0.25 -8.08
N GLY A 104 9.56 -0.51 -7.78
CA GLY A 104 10.89 -0.34 -8.37
C GLY A 104 10.87 -0.56 -9.89
N ALA A 105 10.18 -1.60 -10.34
CA ALA A 105 10.02 -1.91 -11.76
C ALA A 105 9.24 -0.80 -12.48
N ALA A 106 8.04 -0.48 -12.00
CA ALA A 106 7.17 0.53 -12.63
C ALA A 106 7.81 1.92 -12.61
N GLY A 107 8.28 2.37 -11.44
CA GLY A 107 8.88 3.69 -11.26
C GLY A 107 10.20 3.84 -12.00
N GLY A 108 11.05 2.80 -11.98
CA GLY A 108 12.33 2.83 -12.67
C GLY A 108 12.20 2.79 -14.18
N LEU A 109 11.33 1.94 -14.73
CA LEU A 109 11.06 1.92 -16.18
C LEU A 109 10.44 3.23 -16.66
N ALA A 110 9.49 3.81 -15.90
CA ALA A 110 8.93 5.11 -16.22
C ALA A 110 9.99 6.22 -16.20
N GLN A 111 10.89 6.20 -15.21
CA GLN A 111 11.98 7.16 -15.14
C GLN A 111 12.97 7.01 -16.30
N ASP A 112 13.37 5.78 -16.64
CA ASP A 112 14.29 5.53 -17.75
C ASP A 112 13.69 6.01 -19.09
N ALA A 113 12.40 5.72 -19.32
CA ALA A 113 11.68 6.15 -20.53
C ALA A 113 11.58 7.68 -20.65
N LEU A 114 11.41 8.39 -19.54
CA LEU A 114 11.31 9.85 -19.53
C LEU A 114 12.67 10.55 -19.60
N ALA A 115 13.73 9.93 -19.06
CA ALA A 115 15.07 10.50 -19.04
C ALA A 115 15.83 10.31 -20.36
N GLY A 116 15.31 9.51 -21.31
CA GLY A 116 16.00 9.17 -22.55
C GLY A 116 17.26 8.31 -22.35
N ALA A 117 17.40 7.69 -21.17
CA ALA A 117 18.48 6.77 -20.86
C ALA A 117 18.19 5.38 -21.45
N ILE A 118 19.18 4.46 -21.37
CA ILE A 118 18.96 3.06 -21.74
C ILE A 118 17.85 2.49 -20.87
N VAL A 119 16.72 2.20 -21.50
CA VAL A 119 15.53 1.70 -20.81
C VAL A 119 15.84 0.36 -20.17
N GLY A 120 15.64 0.27 -18.85
CA GLY A 120 15.75 -0.97 -18.10
C GLY A 120 16.87 -0.99 -17.08
N ILE A 121 17.95 -0.20 -17.24
CA ILE A 121 19.05 -0.17 -16.26
C ILE A 121 18.54 0.38 -14.92
N GLY A 122 17.88 1.53 -14.94
CA GLY A 122 17.31 2.13 -13.74
C GLY A 122 16.12 1.34 -13.20
N GLY A 123 15.31 0.76 -14.09
CA GLY A 123 14.25 -0.21 -13.78
C GLY A 123 14.73 -1.40 -12.95
N LEU A 124 15.71 -2.15 -13.47
CA LEU A 124 16.25 -3.35 -12.82
C LEU A 124 16.89 -3.01 -11.47
N SER A 125 17.72 -1.97 -11.43
CA SER A 125 18.39 -1.56 -10.19
C SER A 125 17.39 -1.16 -9.10
N LYS A 126 16.31 -0.43 -9.43
CA LYS A 126 15.28 -0.07 -8.43
C LYS A 126 14.41 -1.25 -8.03
N THR A 127 14.16 -2.18 -8.94
CA THR A 127 13.43 -3.43 -8.65
C THR A 127 14.17 -4.26 -7.60
N LEU A 128 15.48 -4.47 -7.81
CA LEU A 128 16.34 -5.20 -6.88
C LEU A 128 16.37 -4.53 -5.51
N VAL A 129 16.61 -3.22 -5.48
CA VAL A 129 16.68 -2.44 -4.24
C VAL A 129 15.35 -2.47 -3.49
N GLY A 130 14.23 -2.23 -4.19
CA GLY A 130 12.90 -2.27 -3.58
C GLY A 130 12.56 -3.63 -2.99
N PHE A 131 12.93 -4.72 -3.66
CA PHE A 131 12.75 -6.07 -3.13
C PHE A 131 13.59 -6.32 -1.87
N LEU A 132 14.90 -6.05 -1.92
CA LEU A 132 15.81 -6.29 -0.81
C LEU A 132 15.47 -5.44 0.42
N VAL A 133 15.17 -4.15 0.22
CA VAL A 133 14.71 -3.26 1.27
C VAL A 133 13.43 -3.79 1.91
N GLY A 134 12.48 -4.30 1.12
CA GLY A 134 11.24 -4.85 1.67
C GLY A 134 11.45 -6.13 2.46
N ILE A 135 12.42 -6.97 2.09
CA ILE A 135 12.82 -8.13 2.90
C ILE A 135 13.41 -7.63 4.22
N LEU A 136 14.40 -6.75 4.16
CA LEU A 136 15.08 -6.23 5.35
C LEU A 136 14.11 -5.49 6.27
N GLY A 137 13.19 -4.70 5.73
CA GLY A 137 12.16 -4.00 6.50
C GLY A 137 11.16 -4.94 7.19
N ALA A 138 10.98 -6.17 6.68
CA ALA A 138 10.18 -7.19 7.35
C ALA A 138 10.96 -7.90 8.48
N GLN A 139 12.29 -7.92 8.42
CA GLN A 139 13.15 -8.56 9.43
C GLN A 139 13.57 -7.59 10.55
N PHE A 140 13.74 -6.31 10.23
CA PHE A 140 14.18 -5.28 11.17
C PHE A 140 13.01 -4.39 11.59
N ILE A 141 12.87 -4.12 12.89
CA ILE A 141 11.88 -3.14 13.39
C ILE A 141 12.40 -1.74 13.08
N VAL A 142 11.95 -1.17 11.96
CA VAL A 142 12.37 0.16 11.49
C VAL A 142 11.45 1.26 12.08
N SER A 143 11.39 1.34 13.41
CA SER A 143 10.47 2.24 14.13
C SER A 143 11.06 3.63 14.38
N THR A 144 12.37 3.75 14.51
CA THR A 144 13.05 5.02 14.80
C THR A 144 13.66 5.65 13.54
N ALA A 145 13.94 6.95 13.58
CA ALA A 145 14.46 7.70 12.44
C ALA A 145 15.82 7.19 11.95
N LEU A 146 16.69 6.73 12.85
CA LEU A 146 18.05 6.31 12.52
C LEU A 146 18.10 5.02 11.67
N PRO A 147 17.41 3.91 12.01
CA PRO A 147 17.30 2.75 11.14
C PRO A 147 16.71 3.09 9.76
N ARG A 148 15.70 3.97 9.69
CA ARG A 148 15.14 4.42 8.40
C ARG A 148 16.19 5.14 7.57
N PHE A 149 16.90 6.08 8.18
CA PHE A 149 18.00 6.80 7.53
C PHE A 149 19.03 5.83 6.95
N VAL A 150 19.51 4.88 7.76
CA VAL A 150 20.47 3.85 7.34
C VAL A 150 19.94 3.02 6.17
N MET A 151 18.66 2.63 6.20
CA MET A 151 18.02 1.90 5.10
C MET A 151 17.96 2.70 3.80
N PHE A 152 17.64 4.00 3.84
CA PHE A 152 17.65 4.85 2.65
C PHE A 152 19.06 5.08 2.09
N VAL A 153 20.04 5.29 2.97
CA VAL A 153 21.44 5.45 2.58
C VAL A 153 21.95 4.17 1.92
N SER A 154 21.79 3.01 2.57
CA SER A 154 22.25 1.72 2.03
C SER A 154 21.54 1.36 0.73
N ALA A 155 20.23 1.61 0.63
CA ALA A 155 19.46 1.42 -0.59
C ALA A 155 19.96 2.30 -1.74
N THR A 156 20.33 3.56 -1.46
CA THR A 156 20.89 4.47 -2.47
C THR A 156 22.27 4.02 -2.93
N LEU A 157 23.15 3.63 -2.01
CA LEU A 157 24.47 3.11 -2.36
C LEU A 157 24.36 1.84 -3.21
N LEU A 158 23.47 0.92 -2.83
CA LEU A 158 23.22 -0.30 -3.59
C LEU A 158 22.64 0.01 -4.98
N HIS A 159 21.68 0.93 -5.07
CA HIS A 159 21.11 1.36 -6.35
C HIS A 159 22.19 1.86 -7.30
N GLU A 160 23.04 2.77 -6.81
CA GLU A 160 24.07 3.43 -7.59
C GLU A 160 25.20 2.47 -7.99
N LEU A 161 25.53 1.50 -7.12
CA LEU A 161 26.46 0.43 -7.44
C LEU A 161 25.92 -0.46 -8.58
N VAL A 162 24.69 -0.94 -8.45
CA VAL A 162 24.06 -1.83 -9.45
C VAL A 162 23.86 -1.08 -10.76
N PHE A 163 23.38 0.16 -10.70
CA PHE A 163 23.16 0.99 -11.89
C PHE A 163 24.46 1.20 -12.68
N GLN A 164 25.53 1.63 -12.01
CA GLN A 164 26.81 1.85 -12.68
C GLN A 164 27.45 0.56 -13.19
N ALA A 165 27.30 -0.55 -12.46
CA ALA A 165 27.80 -1.84 -12.91
C ALA A 165 27.09 -2.29 -14.19
N LEU A 166 25.76 -2.19 -14.23
CA LEU A 166 24.97 -2.51 -15.42
C LEU A 166 25.28 -1.56 -16.59
N ASP A 167 25.40 -0.25 -16.33
CA ASP A 167 25.74 0.73 -17.36
C ASP A 167 27.14 0.50 -17.95
N ALA A 168 28.14 0.22 -17.10
CA ALA A 168 29.50 -0.11 -17.54
C ALA A 168 29.53 -1.39 -18.40
N LEU A 169 28.78 -2.43 -17.98
CA LEU A 169 28.67 -3.68 -18.74
C LEU A 169 28.01 -3.47 -20.11
N LEU A 170 26.91 -2.71 -20.17
CA LEU A 170 26.18 -2.50 -21.43
C LEU A 170 26.91 -1.57 -22.39
N GLN A 171 27.57 -0.53 -21.87
CA GLN A 171 28.25 0.47 -22.70
C GLN A 171 29.72 0.15 -22.97
N SER A 172 30.26 -0.94 -22.40
CA SER A 172 31.70 -1.27 -22.45
C SER A 172 32.59 -0.11 -22.01
N ARG A 173 32.11 0.69 -21.04
CA ARG A 173 32.82 1.85 -20.47
C ARG A 173 33.53 1.46 -19.18
N GLY A 174 34.58 2.22 -18.85
CA GLY A 174 35.27 2.08 -17.57
C GLY A 174 34.35 2.40 -16.38
N PHE A 175 34.46 1.61 -15.32
CA PHE A 175 33.76 1.83 -14.06
C PHE A 175 34.50 2.90 -13.24
N ALA A 176 34.00 4.14 -13.26
CA ALA A 176 34.61 5.29 -12.57
C ALA A 176 33.58 6.03 -11.69
N PRO A 177 33.19 5.44 -10.54
CA PRO A 177 32.16 6.03 -9.70
C PRO A 177 32.62 7.32 -9.03
N GLN A 178 31.76 8.34 -9.08
CA GLN A 178 31.97 9.61 -8.38
C GLN A 178 31.57 9.46 -6.90
N TYR A 179 32.41 8.82 -6.10
CA TYR A 179 32.11 8.44 -4.71
C TYR A 179 31.50 9.57 -3.86
N MET A 180 32.02 10.81 -3.99
CA MET A 180 31.49 11.97 -3.27
C MET A 180 30.05 12.33 -3.68
N ALA A 181 29.75 12.31 -4.98
CA ALA A 181 28.39 12.57 -5.47
C ALA A 181 27.42 11.48 -5.02
N VAL A 182 27.86 10.22 -5.07
CA VAL A 182 27.07 9.06 -4.60
C VAL A 182 26.77 9.16 -3.10
N LEU A 183 27.77 9.51 -2.29
CA LEU A 183 27.60 9.67 -0.85
C LEU A 183 26.67 10.82 -0.51
N LEU A 184 26.84 11.98 -1.15
CA LEU A 184 25.95 13.13 -0.96
C LEU A 184 24.51 12.77 -1.33
N GLN A 185 24.32 12.10 -2.46
CA GLN A 185 23.01 11.65 -2.91
C GLN A 185 22.37 10.67 -1.91
N ALA A 186 23.15 9.74 -1.37
CA ALA A 186 22.67 8.79 -0.37
C ALA A 186 22.23 9.48 0.93
N VAL A 187 23.00 10.44 1.41
CA VAL A 187 22.66 11.24 2.60
C VAL A 187 21.41 12.07 2.35
N CYS A 188 21.34 12.79 1.22
CA CYS A 188 20.17 13.60 0.87
C CYS A 188 18.90 12.74 0.74
N ASN A 189 18.97 11.60 0.04
CA ASN A 189 17.86 10.65 -0.02
C ASN A 189 17.47 10.10 1.35
N GLY A 190 18.46 9.85 2.21
CA GLY A 190 18.24 9.46 3.61
C GLY A 190 17.41 10.47 4.38
N VAL A 191 17.81 11.73 4.33
CA VAL A 191 17.09 12.83 5.01
C VAL A 191 15.68 12.98 4.44
N VAL A 192 15.53 13.03 3.12
CA VAL A 192 14.23 13.18 2.45
C VAL A 192 13.31 12.00 2.76
N GLY A 193 13.84 10.77 2.76
CA GLY A 193 13.08 9.56 3.08
C GLY A 193 12.59 9.52 4.53
N VAL A 194 13.44 9.89 5.48
CA VAL A 194 13.03 10.02 6.89
C VAL A 194 11.98 11.12 7.05
N ALA A 195 12.17 12.28 6.42
CA ALA A 195 11.20 13.36 6.45
C ALA A 195 9.84 12.92 5.87
N ALA A 196 9.84 12.17 4.76
CA ALA A 196 8.63 11.61 4.18
C ALA A 196 7.88 10.71 5.18
N PHE A 197 8.59 9.83 5.88
CA PHE A 197 8.00 9.01 6.95
C PHE A 197 7.38 9.85 8.07
N LEU A 198 8.11 10.85 8.57
CA LEU A 198 7.61 11.73 9.62
C LEU A 198 6.36 12.51 9.18
N ILE A 199 6.32 12.98 7.93
CA ILE A 199 5.16 13.70 7.39
C ILE A 199 3.94 12.77 7.33
N VAL A 200 4.11 11.53 6.85
CA VAL A 200 2.99 10.58 6.74
C VAL A 200 2.51 10.12 8.13
N GLU A 201 3.42 9.87 9.07
CA GLU A 201 3.07 9.46 10.43
C GLU A 201 2.36 10.56 11.22
N ASN A 202 2.78 11.83 11.07
CA ASN A 202 2.18 12.96 11.77
C ASN A 202 0.95 13.56 11.04
N GLY A 203 0.79 13.28 9.75
CA GLY A 203 -0.32 13.77 8.91
C GLY A 203 -1.74 13.51 9.44
N PRO A 204 -2.10 12.29 9.90
CA PRO A 204 -3.46 12.00 10.38
C PRO A 204 -3.85 12.81 11.63
N ASP A 205 -2.89 13.14 12.50
CA ASP A 205 -3.14 13.93 13.72
C ASP A 205 -3.47 15.39 13.42
N VAL A 206 -2.86 15.97 12.38
CA VAL A 206 -3.12 17.36 11.97
C VAL A 206 -4.52 17.50 11.36
N LEU A 207 -4.97 16.49 10.60
CA LEU A 207 -6.31 16.44 10.01
C LEU A 207 -7.39 16.14 11.07
N ALA A 208 -7.11 15.28 12.05
CA ALA A 208 -8.01 15.00 13.17
C ALA A 208 -8.24 16.24 14.06
N ARG A 209 -7.18 17.02 14.35
CA ARG A 209 -7.28 18.27 15.12
C ARG A 209 -8.12 19.35 14.43
N ARG A 210 -8.12 19.41 13.09
CA ARG A 210 -8.98 20.34 12.32
C ARG A 210 -10.46 19.95 12.35
N ARG A 211 -10.80 18.65 12.36
CA ARG A 211 -12.19 18.18 12.54
C ARG A 211 -12.71 18.49 13.95
N MET A 212 -11.90 18.26 14.98
CA MET A 212 -12.32 18.49 16.37
C MET A 212 -12.51 19.98 16.71
N ARG A 213 -11.68 20.89 16.15
CA ARG A 213 -11.92 22.34 16.28
C ARG A 213 -13.23 22.76 15.64
N ARG A 214 -13.58 22.25 14.45
CA ARG A 214 -14.88 22.56 13.80
C ARG A 214 -16.08 22.00 14.56
N ALA A 215 -15.99 20.79 15.11
CA ALA A 215 -17.07 20.21 15.91
C ALA A 215 -17.31 20.97 17.23
N SER A 216 -16.26 21.52 17.85
CA SER A 216 -16.39 22.28 19.10
C SER A 216 -17.05 23.64 18.92
N PHE A 217 -16.99 24.24 17.72
CA PHE A 217 -17.72 25.49 17.41
C PHE A 217 -19.20 25.27 17.10
N ALA A 218 -19.59 24.07 16.65
CA ALA A 218 -21.00 23.75 16.39
C ALA A 218 -21.81 23.54 17.69
N LYS A 219 -21.14 23.18 18.80
CA LYS A 219 -21.79 22.87 20.08
C LYS A 219 -21.98 24.08 21.02
N ARG A 220 -21.58 25.28 20.61
CA ARG A 220 -21.75 26.54 21.37
C ARG A 220 -22.87 27.44 20.84
N ARG A 221 -23.69 26.93 19.92
CA ARG A 221 -24.76 27.71 19.25
C ARG A 221 -26.18 27.23 19.55
N PHE A 222 -26.34 26.38 20.56
CA PHE A 222 -27.63 26.00 21.14
C PHE A 222 -27.53 26.07 22.66
#